data_AF-W9B5Y1-F1
#
_entry.id   AF-W9B5Y1-F1
#
_cell.length_a   1.000
_cell.length_b   1.000
_cell.length_c   1.000
_cell.angle_alpha   90.00
_cell.angle_beta   90.00
_cell.angle_gamma   90.00
#
_symmetry.space_group_name_H-M   'P 1'
#
loop_
_entity.id
_entity.type
_entity.pdbx_description
1 polymer ?
#
loop_
_entity_poly.entity_id
_entity_poly.type
_entity_poly.pdbx_seq_one_letter_code
_entity_poly.pdbx_strand_id
1 'polypeptide(L)'
;MVVVSAALVAVLALAEIASGPHQRDDASFRAGYAAASNGTMVRAAMTEPGVTPTVFCDALAEKNSVPGIVARDFLAGCRRAVADAME
;
A
#
# COMPACT_ATOMS: atom_id res chain seq x y z
N MET A 1 4.07 -35.78 0.20
CA MET A 1 3.40 -34.72 0.97
C MET A 1 4.46 -33.88 1.67
N VAL A 2 4.79 -32.72 1.11
CA VAL A 2 5.51 -31.65 1.82
C VAL A 2 4.88 -30.35 1.34
N VAL A 3 3.81 -29.94 2.03
CA VAL A 3 3.14 -28.65 1.85
C VAL A 3 3.94 -27.66 2.69
N VAL A 4 4.94 -27.02 2.10
CA VAL A 4 5.70 -25.94 2.76
C VAL A 4 5.21 -24.63 2.19
N SER A 5 4.12 -24.17 2.79
CA SER A 5 3.76 -22.79 3.09
C SER A 5 4.55 -21.70 2.34
N ALA A 6 4.05 -21.31 1.17
CA ALA A 6 4.46 -20.10 0.44
C ALA A 6 4.10 -18.79 1.19
N ALA A 7 3.55 -18.88 2.40
CA ALA A 7 3.15 -17.73 3.23
C ALA A 7 4.32 -17.01 3.92
N LEU A 8 5.55 -17.52 3.84
CA LEU A 8 6.71 -16.98 4.58
C LEU A 8 7.58 -15.97 3.82
N VAL A 9 7.23 -15.60 2.59
CA VAL A 9 8.05 -14.65 1.79
C VAL A 9 7.73 -13.18 2.08
N ALA A 10 6.76 -12.88 2.95
CA ALA A 10 6.32 -11.50 3.20
C ALA A 10 7.08 -10.74 4.31
N VAL A 11 7.96 -11.40 5.08
CA VAL A 11 8.49 -10.81 6.34
C VAL A 11 9.92 -10.26 6.22
N LEU A 12 10.68 -10.58 5.17
CA LEU A 12 12.12 -10.24 5.09
C LEU A 12 12.47 -8.96 4.34
N ALA A 13 11.51 -8.25 3.74
CA ALA A 13 11.78 -7.01 3.02
C ALA A 13 11.85 -5.75 3.92
N LEU A 14 11.70 -5.90 5.25
CA LEU A 14 11.57 -4.77 6.18
C LEU A 14 12.87 -4.34 6.89
N ALA A 15 14.00 -5.03 6.68
CA ALA A 15 15.18 -4.83 7.53
C ALA A 15 16.31 -3.94 6.95
N GLU A 16 16.34 -3.61 5.65
CA GLU A 16 17.53 -2.97 5.05
C GLU A 16 17.41 -1.46 4.74
N ILE A 17 16.29 -0.81 5.05
CA ILE A 17 16.14 0.63 4.82
C ILE A 17 16.25 1.33 6.16
N ALA A 18 17.46 1.34 6.72
CA ALA A 18 17.80 1.91 8.02
C ALA A 18 19.01 2.86 7.93
N SER A 19 19.11 3.74 6.93
CA SER A 19 20.05 4.90 6.95
C SER A 19 19.61 6.11 6.13
N GLY A 20 18.84 7.05 6.72
CA GLY A 20 18.61 8.37 6.11
C GLY A 20 17.53 9.21 6.82
N PRO A 21 17.72 10.53 6.99
CA PRO A 21 16.73 11.41 7.65
C PRO A 21 15.43 11.61 6.85
N HIS A 22 15.23 10.92 5.72
CA HIS A 22 14.01 10.96 4.88
C HIS A 22 13.23 9.63 4.87
N GLN A 23 13.68 8.66 5.64
CA GLN A 23 13.25 7.27 5.48
C GLN A 23 11.84 6.99 6.02
N ARG A 24 11.34 7.82 6.95
CA ARG A 24 9.98 7.71 7.49
C ARG A 24 8.90 8.19 6.52
N ASP A 25 9.17 9.30 5.82
CA ASP A 25 8.28 9.83 4.79
C ASP A 25 8.22 8.85 3.60
N ASP A 26 9.37 8.30 3.20
CA ASP A 26 9.46 7.30 2.13
C ASP A 26 8.82 5.95 2.51
N ALA A 27 8.90 5.51 3.77
CA ALA A 27 8.31 4.25 4.21
C ALA A 27 6.78 4.31 4.19
N SER A 28 6.21 5.41 4.68
CA SER A 28 4.75 5.61 4.70
C SER A 28 4.20 5.72 3.28
N PHE A 29 4.86 6.48 2.42
CA PHE A 29 4.51 6.57 1.00
C PHE A 29 4.58 5.21 0.30
N ARG A 30 5.69 4.48 0.45
CA ARG A 30 5.86 3.15 -0.19
C ARG A 30 4.84 2.14 0.32
N ALA A 31 4.48 2.17 1.60
CA ALA A 31 3.44 1.32 2.15
C ALA A 31 2.08 1.59 1.48
N GLY A 32 1.73 2.87 1.31
CA GLY A 32 0.52 3.28 0.60
C GLY A 32 0.51 2.85 -0.87
N TYR A 33 1.63 3.06 -1.56
CA TYR A 33 1.79 2.67 -2.96
C TYR A 33 1.68 1.14 -3.12
N ALA A 34 2.39 0.38 -2.29
CA ALA A 34 2.35 -1.08 -2.31
C ALA A 34 0.94 -1.64 -2.05
N ALA A 35 0.18 -1.02 -1.13
CA ALA A 35 -1.19 -1.43 -0.81
C ALA A 35 -2.16 -1.33 -2.00
N ALA A 36 -1.90 -0.42 -2.94
CA ALA A 36 -2.70 -0.22 -4.16
C ALA A 36 -1.94 -0.57 -5.46
N SER A 37 -0.78 -1.25 -5.36
CA SER A 37 0.06 -1.58 -6.53
C SER A 37 -0.54 -2.66 -7.45
N ASN A 38 -1.54 -3.41 -6.96
CA ASN A 38 -2.25 -4.38 -7.78
C ASN A 38 -3.31 -3.69 -8.64
N GLY A 39 -2.95 -3.34 -9.86
CA GLY A 39 -3.84 -2.64 -10.79
C GLY A 39 -5.13 -3.39 -11.14
N THR A 40 -5.19 -4.72 -11.01
CA THR A 40 -6.44 -5.48 -11.19
C THR A 40 -7.41 -5.24 -10.03
N MET A 41 -6.90 -5.22 -8.79
CA MET A 41 -7.72 -4.89 -7.61
C MET A 41 -8.21 -3.45 -7.66
N VAL A 42 -7.34 -2.50 -8.01
CA VAL A 42 -7.70 -1.08 -8.14
C VAL A 42 -8.79 -0.89 -9.18
N ARG A 43 -8.62 -1.43 -10.38
CA ARG A 43 -9.62 -1.29 -11.45
C ARG A 43 -10.96 -1.92 -11.05
N ALA A 44 -10.95 -3.09 -10.43
CA ALA A 44 -12.17 -3.72 -9.92
C ALA A 44 -12.86 -2.85 -8.85
N ALA A 45 -12.09 -2.25 -7.93
CA ALA A 45 -12.64 -1.34 -6.93
C ALA A 45 -13.20 -0.06 -7.56
N MET A 46 -12.54 0.51 -8.58
CA MET A 46 -13.00 1.72 -9.27
C MET A 46 -14.22 1.51 -10.16
N THR A 47 -14.56 0.25 -10.50
CA THR A 47 -15.81 -0.07 -11.23
C THR A 47 -17.03 -0.18 -10.32
N GLU A 48 -16.83 -0.25 -9.00
CA GLU A 48 -17.94 -0.30 -8.04
C GLU A 48 -18.63 1.08 -7.93
N PRO A 49 -19.96 1.13 -7.97
CA PRO A 49 -20.69 2.40 -7.91
C PRO A 49 -20.45 3.11 -6.57
N GLY A 50 -20.03 4.38 -6.64
CA GLY A 50 -19.78 5.22 -5.47
C GLY A 50 -18.37 5.07 -4.87
N VAL A 51 -17.52 4.20 -5.42
CA VAL A 51 -16.10 4.14 -5.02
C VAL A 51 -15.32 5.22 -5.74
N THR A 52 -14.60 6.02 -4.96
CA THR A 52 -13.64 7.01 -5.46
C THR A 52 -12.23 6.63 -5.01
N PRO A 53 -11.17 7.11 -5.68
CA PRO A 53 -9.80 6.91 -5.23
C PRO A 53 -9.57 7.31 -3.76
N THR A 54 -10.23 8.38 -3.31
CA THR A 54 -10.17 8.84 -1.93
C THR A 54 -10.78 7.82 -0.97
N VAL A 55 -12.03 7.40 -1.21
CA VAL A 55 -12.74 6.42 -0.36
C VAL A 55 -11.98 5.09 -0.31
N PHE A 56 -11.45 4.65 -1.45
CA PHE A 56 -10.64 3.44 -1.55
C PHE A 56 -9.34 3.53 -0.74
N CYS A 57 -8.60 4.63 -0.88
CA CYS A 57 -7.35 4.82 -0.15
C CYS A 57 -7.56 5.04 1.35
N ASP A 58 -8.65 5.69 1.75
CA ASP A 58 -9.02 5.86 3.17
C ASP A 58 -9.34 4.49 3.80
N ALA A 59 -10.11 3.63 3.11
CA ALA A 59 -10.38 2.27 3.56
C ALA A 59 -9.10 1.41 3.66
N LEU A 60 -8.17 1.58 2.72
CA LEU A 60 -6.86 0.92 2.79
C LEU A 60 -6.01 1.46 3.95
N ALA A 61 -6.03 2.75 4.22
CA ALA A 61 -5.29 3.35 5.34
C ALA A 61 -5.82 2.86 6.69
N GLU A 62 -7.15 2.74 6.84
CA GLU A 62 -7.77 2.18 8.04
C GLU A 62 -7.33 0.72 8.26
N LYS A 63 -7.36 -0.10 7.20
CA LYS A 63 -6.95 -1.51 7.26
C LYS A 63 -5.46 -1.70 7.51
N ASN A 64 -4.61 -0.78 7.03
CA ASN A 64 -3.15 -0.83 7.18
C ASN A 64 -2.64 0.13 8.27
N SER A 65 -3.52 0.55 9.18
CA SER A 65 -3.15 1.42 10.30
C SER A 65 -2.22 0.66 11.24
N VAL A 66 -0.92 0.94 11.13
CA VAL A 66 0.12 0.36 11.97
C VAL A 66 0.97 1.45 12.60
N PRO A 67 1.46 1.25 13.83
CA PRO A 67 2.32 2.23 14.50
C PRO A 67 3.54 2.58 13.66
N GLY A 68 3.77 3.88 13.44
CA GLY A 68 4.91 4.38 12.66
C GLY A 68 4.61 4.71 11.19
N ILE A 69 3.40 4.42 10.69
CA ILE A 69 2.93 4.90 9.38
C ILE A 69 2.24 6.26 9.54
N VAL A 70 2.68 7.22 8.74
CA VAL A 70 2.05 8.54 8.63
C VAL A 70 0.92 8.45 7.62
N ALA A 71 -0.32 8.59 8.09
CA ALA A 71 -1.52 8.44 7.25
C ALA A 71 -1.50 9.36 6.02
N ARG A 72 -1.04 10.61 6.18
CA ARG A 72 -0.93 11.58 5.07
C ARG A 72 -0.09 11.03 3.91
N ASP A 73 1.09 10.49 4.21
CA ASP A 73 2.03 10.03 3.19
C ASP A 73 1.62 8.68 2.61
N PHE A 74 1.01 7.81 3.44
CA PHE A 74 0.34 6.60 2.96
C PHE A 74 -0.74 6.92 1.92
N LEU A 75 -1.63 7.87 2.21
CA LEU A 75 -2.67 8.27 1.27
C LEU A 75 -2.09 8.85 -0.03
N ALA A 76 -0.99 9.61 0.07
CA ALA A 76 -0.30 10.12 -1.12
C ALA A 76 0.25 8.97 -1.99
N GLY A 77 0.88 7.97 -1.38
CA GLY A 77 1.38 6.78 -2.08
C GLY A 77 0.27 5.95 -2.72
N CYS A 78 -0.82 5.72 -1.98
CA CYS A 78 -1.97 4.98 -2.49
C CYS A 78 -2.60 5.67 -3.70
N ARG A 79 -2.83 6.99 -3.62
CA ARG A 79 -3.42 7.75 -4.74
C ARG A 79 -2.52 7.72 -5.98
N ARG A 80 -1.20 7.75 -5.79
CA ARG A 80 -0.25 7.63 -6.90
C ARG A 80 -0.36 6.26 -7.58
N ALA A 81 -0.38 5.17 -6.82
CA ALA A 81 -0.58 3.82 -7.37
C ALA A 81 -1.94 3.67 -8.09
N VAL A 82 -3.00 4.28 -7.55
CA VAL A 82 -4.31 4.27 -8.21
C VAL A 82 -4.27 5.03 -9.54
N ALA A 83 -3.60 6.19 -9.60
CA ALA A 83 -3.42 6.92 -10.85
C ALA A 83 -2.63 6.07 -11.87
N ASP A 84 -1.50 5.49 -11.46
CA ASP A 84 -0.66 4.64 -12.33
C ASP A 84 -1.42 3.40 -12.85
N ALA A 85 -2.39 2.88 -12.09
CA ALA A 85 -3.21 1.73 -12.50
C ALA A 85 -4.36 2.07 -13.46
N MET A 86 -4.67 3.36 -13.60
CA MET A 86 -5.78 3.87 -14.42
C MET A 86 -5.30 4.59 -15.70
N GLU A 87 -4.01 4.92 -15.81
CA GLU A 87 -3.34 5.30 -17.06
C GLU A 87 -3.16 4.11 -18.01
#